data_AF-A0A315B088-F1
#
_entry.id   AF-A0A315B088-F1
#
_cell.length_a   1.000
_cell.length_b   1.000
_cell.length_c   1.000
_cell.angle_alpha   90.00
_cell.angle_beta   90.00
_cell.angle_gamma   90.00
#
_symmetry.space_group_name_H-M   'P 1'
#
loop_
_entity.id
_entity.type
_entity.pdbx_description
1 polymer ?
#
loop_
_entity_poly.entity_id
_entity_poly.type
_entity_poly.pdbx_seq_one_letter_code
_entity_poly.pdbx_strand_id
1 'polypeptide(L)'
;MLFKFKSKATSDLIMLEPDARVLLKMMLGDDPVKGIVLAKDLPATIAKLESALAQESAKDERSKAHLRATSADLENPEEGDFLQTVQFSQRAAPMLQMLKRCVTDNADLMWGV
;
A
#
# COMPACT_ATOMS: atom_id res chain seq x y z
N MET A 1 -15.06 -6.27 2.76
CA MET A 1 -16.00 -5.13 2.76
C MET A 1 -15.31 -3.90 2.16
N LEU A 2 -15.95 -2.73 2.08
CA LEU A 2 -15.26 -1.49 1.68
C LEU A 2 -14.63 -0.83 2.91
N PHE A 3 -13.44 -0.30 2.76
CA PHE A 3 -12.71 0.41 3.79
C PHE A 3 -12.58 1.88 3.44
N LYS A 4 -12.70 2.75 4.43
CA LYS A 4 -12.74 4.20 4.22
C LYS A 4 -11.73 4.91 5.10
N PHE A 5 -10.87 5.69 4.44
CA PHE A 5 -9.98 6.65 5.06
C PHE A 5 -10.57 8.04 4.94
N LYS A 6 -10.44 8.82 6.01
CA LYS A 6 -10.92 10.20 6.12
C LYS A 6 -9.78 11.10 6.53
N SER A 7 -9.79 12.32 6.02
CA SER A 7 -8.97 13.40 6.52
C SER A 7 -9.70 14.73 6.33
N LYS A 8 -9.30 15.76 7.07
CA LYS A 8 -9.79 17.13 6.83
C LYS A 8 -9.18 17.76 5.57
N ALA A 9 -8.02 17.27 5.12
CA ALA A 9 -7.30 17.82 3.98
C ALA A 9 -7.77 17.27 2.62
N THR A 10 -8.51 16.16 2.61
CA THR A 10 -8.87 15.42 1.40
C THR A 10 -10.27 14.85 1.51
N SER A 11 -10.86 14.46 0.37
CA SER A 11 -12.10 13.68 0.36
C SER A 11 -11.87 12.27 0.90
N ASP A 12 -12.96 11.62 1.33
CA ASP A 12 -12.93 10.23 1.79
C ASP A 12 -12.32 9.32 0.71
N LEU A 13 -11.24 8.61 1.05
CA LEU A 13 -10.63 7.60 0.19
C LEU A 13 -11.23 6.24 0.52
N ILE A 14 -11.93 5.64 -0.43
CA ILE A 14 -12.57 4.33 -0.29
C ILE A 14 -11.78 3.31 -1.10
N MET A 15 -11.46 2.18 -0.49
CA MET A 15 -10.75 1.08 -1.15
C MET A 15 -11.24 -0.26 -0.66
N LEU A 16 -10.81 -1.33 -1.32
CA LEU A 16 -11.10 -2.68 -0.89
C LEU A 16 -10.42 -2.92 0.46
N GLU A 17 -11.17 -3.50 1.40
CA GLU A 17 -10.65 -3.86 2.71
C GLU A 17 -9.37 -4.72 2.71
N PRO A 18 -9.18 -5.74 1.84
CA PRO A 18 -7.90 -6.44 1.77
C PRO A 18 -6.74 -5.50 1.44
N ASP A 19 -6.91 -4.56 0.53
CA ASP A 19 -5.86 -3.60 0.16
C ASP A 19 -5.55 -2.64 1.31
N ALA A 20 -6.60 -2.12 1.95
CA ALA A 20 -6.45 -1.24 3.11
C ALA A 20 -5.70 -1.92 4.25
N ARG A 21 -6.01 -3.18 4.55
CA ARG A 21 -5.32 -3.94 5.62
C ARG A 21 -3.85 -4.16 5.31
N VAL A 22 -3.51 -4.49 4.07
CA VAL A 22 -2.10 -4.65 3.67
C VAL A 22 -1.35 -3.32 3.80
N LEU A 23 -1.96 -2.21 3.35
CA LEU A 23 -1.37 -0.87 3.50
C LEU A 23 -1.15 -0.50 4.98
N LEU A 24 -2.16 -0.73 5.83
CA LEU A 24 -2.04 -0.51 7.27
C LEU A 24 -0.93 -1.37 7.88
N LYS A 25 -0.83 -2.64 7.48
CA LYS A 25 0.21 -3.55 7.95
C LYS A 25 1.61 -3.10 7.55
N MET A 26 1.78 -2.56 6.34
CA MET A 26 3.06 -1.97 5.92
C MET A 26 3.38 -0.66 6.65
N MET A 27 2.37 0.16 6.92
CA MET A 27 2.53 1.47 7.54
C MET A 27 2.77 1.40 9.06
N LEU A 28 1.99 0.56 9.76
CA LEU A 28 1.95 0.44 11.21
C LEU A 28 2.59 -0.85 11.73
N GLY A 29 2.75 -1.88 10.90
CA GLY A 29 3.10 -3.24 11.33
C GLY A 29 1.91 -4.09 11.74
N ASP A 30 0.71 -3.51 11.77
CA ASP A 30 -0.55 -4.12 12.23
C ASP A 30 -1.71 -3.64 11.34
N ASP A 31 -2.84 -4.33 11.36
CA ASP A 31 -4.02 -4.04 10.53
C ASP A 31 -5.26 -3.63 11.35
N PRO A 32 -5.19 -2.55 12.16
CA PRO A 32 -6.29 -2.17 13.03
C PRO A 32 -7.51 -1.71 12.21
N VAL A 33 -8.68 -2.25 12.56
CA VAL A 33 -9.96 -1.93 11.90
C VAL A 33 -10.33 -0.44 12.01
N LYS A 34 -9.86 0.23 13.07
CA LYS A 34 -10.03 1.67 13.31
C LYS A 34 -8.76 2.28 13.87
N GLY A 35 -8.46 3.52 13.49
CA GLY A 35 -7.23 4.18 13.93
C GLY A 35 -7.07 5.59 13.40
N ILE A 36 -6.01 6.24 13.87
CA ILE A 36 -5.61 7.58 13.48
C ILE A 36 -4.09 7.65 13.31
N VAL A 37 -3.64 8.31 12.25
CA VAL A 37 -2.25 8.77 12.08
C VAL A 37 -2.26 10.28 12.20
N LEU A 38 -1.51 10.78 13.18
CA LEU A 38 -1.39 12.21 13.43
C LEU A 38 -0.56 12.88 12.33
N ALA A 39 -0.83 14.16 12.06
CA ALA A 39 -0.13 14.92 11.02
C ALA A 39 1.41 14.88 11.17
N LYS A 40 1.90 14.84 12.41
CA LYS A 40 3.34 14.74 12.74
C LYS A 40 3.98 13.39 12.35
N ASP A 41 3.19 12.32 12.35
CA ASP A 41 3.65 10.95 12.10
C ASP A 41 3.50 10.57 10.61
N LEU A 42 2.63 11.26 9.87
CA LEU A 42 2.41 11.05 8.44
C LEU A 42 3.69 11.00 7.59
N PRO A 43 4.68 11.90 7.75
CA PRO A 43 5.90 11.86 6.93
C PRO A 43 6.68 10.55 7.13
N ALA A 44 6.76 10.08 8.38
CA ALA A 44 7.42 8.81 8.70
C ALA A 44 6.61 7.63 8.16
N THR A 45 5.28 7.72 8.20
CA THR A 45 4.40 6.68 7.65
C THR A 45 4.50 6.58 6.12
N ILE A 46 4.57 7.72 5.41
CA ILE A 46 4.79 7.76 3.96
C ILE A 46 6.12 7.08 3.61
N ALA A 47 7.20 7.43 4.31
CA ALA A 47 8.52 6.85 4.05
C ALA A 47 8.54 5.32 4.27
N LYS A 48 7.86 4.82 5.31
CA LYS A 48 7.69 3.38 5.55
C LYS A 48 6.93 2.70 4.43
N LEU A 49 5.83 3.29 3.97
CA LEU A 49 5.02 2.75 2.89
C LEU A 49 5.79 2.75 1.57
N GLU A 50 6.44 3.85 1.20
CA GLU A 50 7.25 3.93 -0.02
C GLU A 50 8.41 2.92 0.02
N SER A 51 9.06 2.75 1.17
CA SER A 51 10.11 1.73 1.35
C SER A 51 9.55 0.31 1.23
N ALA A 52 8.41 0.00 1.85
CA ALA A 52 7.79 -1.31 1.75
C ALA A 52 7.39 -1.65 0.30
N LEU A 53 6.80 -0.69 -0.42
CA LEU A 53 6.47 -0.84 -1.85
C LEU A 53 7.71 -1.02 -2.72
N ALA A 54 8.80 -0.31 -2.42
CA ALA A 54 10.07 -0.47 -3.13
C ALA A 54 10.73 -1.83 -2.86
N GLN A 55 10.65 -2.35 -1.62
CA GLN A 55 11.13 -3.68 -1.28
C GLN A 55 10.32 -4.78 -1.98
N GLU A 56 9.00 -4.64 -2.02
CA GLU A 56 8.11 -5.56 -2.75
C GLU A 56 8.48 -5.56 -4.25
N SER A 57 8.59 -4.37 -4.85
CA SER A 57 8.98 -4.22 -6.26
C SER A 57 10.39 -4.74 -6.59
N ALA A 58 11.34 -4.65 -5.66
CA ALA A 58 12.71 -5.12 -5.85
C ALA A 58 12.84 -6.65 -5.68
N LYS A 59 12.02 -7.27 -4.84
CA LYS A 59 11.92 -8.72 -4.72
C LYS A 59 11.42 -9.34 -6.04
N ASP A 60 10.50 -8.66 -6.70
CA ASP A 60 9.96 -8.97 -8.01
C ASP A 60 11.00 -8.88 -9.15
N GLU A 61 11.83 -7.84 -9.22
CA GLU A 61 12.87 -7.72 -10.28
C GLU A 61 13.86 -8.90 -10.29
N ARG A 62 14.13 -9.49 -9.11
CA ARG A 62 14.99 -10.66 -8.98
C ARG A 62 14.32 -11.95 -9.49
N SER A 63 13.00 -12.07 -9.38
CA SER A 63 12.20 -13.19 -9.89
C SER A 63 11.98 -13.11 -11.41
N LYS A 64 11.85 -11.90 -11.97
CA LYS A 64 11.79 -11.65 -13.43
C LYS A 64 13.01 -12.17 -14.18
N ALA A 65 14.20 -12.06 -13.59
CA ALA A 65 15.44 -12.56 -14.18
C ALA A 65 15.48 -14.11 -14.23
N HIS A 66 14.77 -14.80 -13.32
CA HIS A 66 14.69 -16.26 -13.30
C HIS A 66 13.66 -16.80 -14.30
N LEU A 67 12.50 -16.15 -14.42
CA LEU A 67 11.41 -16.58 -15.32
C LEU A 67 11.73 -16.38 -16.81
N ARG A 68 12.53 -15.36 -17.16
CA ARG A 68 12.93 -15.15 -18.57
C ARG A 68 13.92 -16.21 -19.10
N ALA A 69 14.47 -17.07 -18.23
CA ALA A 69 15.35 -18.18 -18.61
C ALA A 69 14.63 -19.54 -18.71
N THR A 70 13.41 -19.68 -18.17
CA THR A 70 12.61 -20.92 -18.17
C THR A 70 11.28 -20.68 -18.89
N SER A 71 11.36 -20.39 -20.19
CA SER A 71 10.19 -20.49 -21.07
C SER A 71 10.09 -21.89 -21.66
N ALA A 72 9.80 -22.88 -20.82
CA ALA A 72 9.27 -24.18 -21.22
C ALA A 72 8.92 -24.94 -19.95
N ASP A 73 7.66 -25.32 -19.82
CA ASP A 73 7.18 -26.27 -18.82
C ASP A 73 7.12 -25.73 -17.39
N LEU A 74 5.91 -25.35 -16.98
CA LEU A 74 5.22 -25.81 -15.76
C LEU A 74 4.30 -24.70 -15.23
N GLU A 75 3.02 -25.05 -15.10
CA GLU A 75 2.06 -24.40 -14.19
C GLU A 75 2.74 -24.16 -12.83
N ASN A 76 3.17 -22.92 -12.58
CA ASN A 76 3.80 -22.55 -11.31
C ASN A 76 2.99 -21.39 -10.69
N PRO A 77 2.48 -21.52 -9.45
CA PRO A 77 1.61 -20.51 -8.80
C PRO A 77 2.25 -19.12 -8.58
N GLU A 78 3.50 -18.91 -8.98
CA GLU A 78 4.29 -17.70 -8.74
C GLU A 78 4.02 -16.56 -9.73
N GLU A 79 3.43 -16.84 -10.90
CA GLU A 79 2.99 -15.79 -11.84
C GLU A 79 1.79 -14.99 -11.30
N GLY A 80 0.98 -15.61 -10.43
CA GLY A 80 -0.13 -14.94 -9.76
C GLY A 80 0.34 -13.90 -8.73
N ASP A 81 1.42 -14.19 -8.01
CA ASP A 81 1.99 -13.33 -6.97
C ASP A 81 2.56 -12.03 -7.57
N PHE A 82 3.22 -12.14 -8.72
CA PHE A 82 3.80 -11.00 -9.45
C PHE A 82 2.76 -10.00 -9.95
N LEU A 83 1.69 -10.50 -10.56
CA LEU A 83 0.58 -9.66 -11.01
C LEU A 83 -0.15 -9.05 -9.81
N GLN A 84 -0.23 -9.75 -8.69
CA GLN A 84 -0.84 -9.23 -7.46
C GLN A 84 -0.01 -8.10 -6.83
N THR A 85 1.32 -8.22 -6.81
CA THR A 85 2.26 -7.20 -6.30
C THR A 85 2.23 -5.93 -7.13
N VAL A 86 2.36 -6.03 -8.46
CA VAL A 86 2.32 -4.85 -9.34
C VAL A 86 0.97 -4.16 -9.29
N GLN A 87 -0.12 -4.92 -9.12
CA GLN A 87 -1.43 -4.32 -8.89
C GLN A 87 -1.52 -3.66 -7.50
N PHE A 88 -0.87 -4.19 -6.46
CA PHE A 88 -0.86 -3.59 -5.13
C PHE A 88 -0.15 -2.23 -5.11
N SER A 89 1.04 -2.13 -5.71
CA SER A 89 1.77 -0.85 -5.83
C SER A 89 0.95 0.22 -6.57
N GLN A 90 0.17 -0.18 -7.58
CA GLN A 90 -0.75 0.71 -8.29
C GLN A 90 -1.94 1.14 -7.41
N ARG A 91 -2.48 0.24 -6.57
CA ARG A 91 -3.58 0.52 -5.64
C ARG A 91 -3.15 1.39 -4.44
N ALA A 92 -1.87 1.38 -4.09
CA ALA A 92 -1.30 2.22 -3.03
C ALA A 92 -1.15 3.70 -3.45
N ALA A 93 -1.12 3.99 -4.75
CA ALA A 93 -0.95 5.34 -5.30
C ALA A 93 -1.96 6.38 -4.77
N PRO A 94 -3.29 6.14 -4.77
CA PRO A 94 -4.26 7.09 -4.21
C PRO A 94 -4.06 7.32 -2.70
N MET A 95 -3.60 6.32 -1.95
CA MET A 95 -3.29 6.47 -0.52
C MET A 95 -2.07 7.36 -0.30
N LEU A 96 -0.99 7.16 -1.09
CA LEU A 96 0.19 8.02 -1.04
C LEU A 96 -0.15 9.47 -1.40
N GLN A 97 -1.01 9.70 -2.40
CA GLN A 97 -1.47 11.04 -2.74
C GLN A 97 -2.25 11.68 -1.58
N MET A 98 -3.16 10.92 -0.96
CA MET A 98 -3.91 11.37 0.21
C MET A 98 -2.96 11.76 1.35
N LEU A 99 -2.02 10.88 1.70
CA LEU A 99 -1.03 11.12 2.76
C LEU A 99 -0.17 12.38 2.49
N LYS A 100 0.33 12.55 1.25
CA LYS A 100 1.11 13.73 0.85
C LYS A 100 0.31 15.02 1.00
N ARG A 101 -0.99 14.97 0.70
CA ARG A 101 -1.89 16.12 0.90
C ARG A 101 -2.13 16.38 2.39
N CYS A 102 -2.35 15.35 3.19
CA CYS A 102 -2.50 15.46 4.64
C CYS A 102 -1.27 16.09 5.32
N VAL A 103 -0.06 15.76 4.86
CA VAL A 103 1.18 16.42 5.33
C VAL A 103 1.20 17.90 4.98
N THR A 104 0.81 18.25 3.75
CA THR A 104 0.81 19.65 3.27
C THR A 104 -0.15 20.52 4.08
N ASP A 105 -1.35 20.02 4.34
CA ASP A 105 -2.41 20.72 5.08
C ASP A 105 -2.35 20.48 6.61
N ASN A 106 -1.33 19.77 7.12
CA ASN A 106 -1.19 19.37 8.53
C ASN A 106 -2.47 18.75 9.12
N ALA A 107 -3.11 17.85 8.35
CA ALA A 107 -4.34 17.19 8.77
C ALA A 107 -4.10 15.74 9.14
N ASP A 108 -4.81 15.26 10.16
CA ASP A 108 -4.73 13.86 10.57
C ASP A 108 -5.46 12.94 9.58
N LEU A 109 -5.00 11.68 9.51
CA LEU A 109 -5.66 10.61 8.76
C LEU A 109 -6.38 9.68 9.73
N MET A 110 -7.68 9.45 9.52
CA MET A 110 -8.50 8.58 10.35
C MET A 110 -9.17 7.49 9.49
N TRP A 111 -9.48 6.35 10.10
CA TRP A 111 -10.27 5.29 9.47
C TRP A 111 -11.09 4.50 10.50
N GLY A 112 -12.10 3.79 10.03
CA GLY A 112 -13.02 3.03 10.89
C GLY A 112 -13.96 3.91 11.71
N VAL A 113 -14.28 5.10 11.17
CA VAL A 113 -15.24 6.08 11.72
C VAL A 113 -16.58 6.03 11.02
#